data_AF-A0AAE8GE22-F1
#
_entry.id   AF-A0AAE8GE22-F1
#
_cell.length_a   1.000
_cell.length_b   1.000
_cell.length_c   1.000
_cell.angle_alpha   90.00
_cell.angle_beta   90.00
_cell.angle_gamma   90.00
#
_symmetry.space_group_name_H-M   'P 1'
#
loop_
_entity.id
_entity.type
_entity.pdbx_description
1 polymer ?
#
loop_
_entity_poly.entity_id
_entity_poly.type
_entity_poly.pdbx_seq_one_letter_code
_entity_poly.pdbx_strand_id
1 'polypeptide(L)'
;MTTTTVRLNHTSSSGTRGDGRDQKEKFIDYCEYKYFLPDSQKWGVSVKTELTQAEIIEKQKCNDAINNPFTSEYYLLLCLIIITIIFFTFWNMKGYLSIKRREQETGIKANISFEMKIICLVSFFLTLIVAGVLYALYFLYLNYKYQY
;
A
#
# COMPACT_ATOMS: atom_id res chain seq x y z
N MET A 1 10.29 13.75 31.51
CA MET A 1 9.18 13.07 30.80
C MET A 1 9.60 11.63 30.58
N THR A 2 8.92 10.70 31.23
CA THR A 2 9.21 9.27 31.14
C THR A 2 8.33 8.71 30.03
N THR A 3 8.92 8.43 28.86
CA THR A 3 8.24 7.73 27.76
C THR A 3 8.19 6.25 28.12
N THR A 4 7.04 5.79 28.62
CA THR A 4 6.76 4.36 28.81
C THR A 4 6.53 3.73 27.45
N THR A 5 7.56 3.13 26.87
CA THR A 5 7.43 2.24 25.71
C THR A 5 6.72 0.96 26.17
N VAL A 6 5.47 0.82 25.74
CA VAL A 6 4.69 -0.40 25.95
C VAL A 6 5.35 -1.50 25.10
N ARG A 7 6.18 -2.32 25.74
CA ARG A 7 6.69 -3.58 25.16
C ARG A 7 5.52 -4.52 24.97
N LEU A 8 5.04 -4.66 23.74
CA LEU A 8 4.22 -5.80 23.35
C LEU A 8 5.08 -7.06 23.50
N ASN A 9 4.67 -7.95 24.41
CA ASN A 9 5.38 -9.19 24.70
C ASN A 9 5.59 -10.00 23.42
N HIS A 10 6.85 -10.31 23.12
CA HIS A 10 7.22 -11.35 22.17
C HIS A 10 6.72 -12.71 22.68
N THR A 11 5.57 -13.17 22.19
CA THR A 11 5.26 -14.59 22.18
C THR A 11 5.89 -15.20 20.92
N SER A 12 7.09 -15.76 21.08
CA SER A 12 7.68 -16.68 20.12
C SER A 12 6.85 -17.96 20.09
N SER A 13 5.96 -18.07 19.09
CA SER A 13 5.26 -19.32 18.77
C SER A 13 5.86 -19.89 17.49
N SER A 14 6.67 -20.93 17.64
CA SER A 14 7.12 -21.81 16.56
C SER A 14 5.93 -22.56 15.97
N GLY A 15 5.71 -22.46 14.65
CA GLY A 15 4.70 -23.26 13.98
C GLY A 15 4.29 -22.71 12.61
N THR A 16 5.02 -23.10 11.57
CA THR A 16 4.52 -23.45 10.22
C THR A 16 3.19 -22.84 9.74
N ARG A 17 3.11 -21.51 9.74
CA ARG A 17 2.18 -20.71 8.95
C ARG A 17 3.03 -19.62 8.31
N GLY A 18 2.94 -19.47 6.99
CA GLY A 18 3.67 -18.42 6.28
C GLY A 18 3.52 -17.11 7.04
N ASP A 19 4.65 -16.51 7.40
CA ASP A 19 4.71 -15.32 8.24
C ASP A 19 3.75 -14.26 7.68
N GLY A 20 2.58 -14.12 8.32
CA GLY A 20 1.45 -13.31 7.87
C GLY A 20 1.63 -11.82 8.15
N ARG A 21 2.81 -11.45 8.67
CA ARG A 21 3.19 -10.07 8.94
C ARG A 21 3.46 -9.31 7.65
N ASP A 22 3.17 -8.02 7.73
CA ASP A 22 3.43 -7.02 6.71
C ASP A 22 4.94 -6.99 6.36
N GLN A 23 5.28 -6.74 5.10
CA GLN A 23 6.66 -6.56 4.63
C GLN A 23 7.41 -5.47 5.42
N LYS A 24 6.72 -4.40 5.82
CA LYS A 24 7.27 -3.35 6.67
C LYS A 24 7.61 -3.88 8.06
N GLU A 25 6.76 -4.70 8.66
CA GLU A 25 7.04 -5.31 9.97
C GLU A 25 8.27 -6.23 9.90
N LYS A 26 8.34 -7.04 8.84
CA LYS A 26 9.49 -7.89 8.54
C LYS A 26 10.79 -7.09 8.37
N PHE A 27 10.71 -5.97 7.66
CA PHE A 27 11.84 -5.05 7.50
C PHE A 27 12.23 -4.37 8.81
N ILE A 28 11.27 -3.98 9.65
CA ILE A 28 11.53 -3.38 10.96
C ILE A 28 12.27 -4.38 11.87
N ASP A 29 11.84 -5.63 11.93
CA ASP A 29 12.53 -6.69 12.69
C ASP A 29 13.99 -6.85 12.24
N TYR A 30 14.21 -6.90 10.93
CA TYR A 30 15.55 -6.98 10.34
C TYR A 30 16.40 -5.76 10.73
N CYS A 31 15.85 -4.57 10.62
CA CYS A 31 16.50 -3.33 10.99
C CYS A 31 16.87 -3.28 12.47
N GLU A 32 15.95 -3.69 13.34
CA GLU A 32 16.16 -3.78 14.78
C GLU A 32 17.30 -4.76 15.09
N TYR A 33 17.27 -5.95 14.49
CA TYR A 33 18.32 -6.97 14.65
C TYR A 33 19.70 -6.50 14.16
N LYS A 34 19.76 -5.91 12.97
CA LYS A 34 21.04 -5.54 12.34
C LYS A 34 21.68 -4.30 12.97
N TYR A 35 20.90 -3.25 13.24
CA TYR A 35 21.44 -1.92 13.55
C TYR A 35 21.15 -1.39 14.95
N PHE A 36 20.08 -1.82 15.62
CA PHE A 36 19.60 -1.17 16.87
C PHE A 36 19.63 -2.06 18.11
N LEU A 37 19.68 -3.39 17.95
CA LEU A 37 19.87 -4.32 19.07
C LEU A 37 21.27 -4.10 19.70
N PRO A 38 21.40 -4.10 21.04
CA PRO A 38 22.70 -4.09 21.70
C PRO A 38 23.52 -5.31 21.28
N ASP A 39 24.84 -5.16 21.15
CA ASP A 39 25.71 -6.25 20.69
C ASP A 39 25.69 -7.48 21.60
N SER A 40 25.36 -7.32 22.89
CA SER A 40 25.12 -8.42 23.84
C SER A 40 23.90 -9.28 23.52
N GLN A 41 23.00 -8.79 22.66
CA GLN A 41 21.78 -9.48 22.23
C GLN A 41 21.85 -9.95 20.77
N LYS A 42 22.91 -9.60 20.02
CA LYS A 42 23.16 -10.08 18.66
C LYS A 42 23.93 -11.40 18.69
N TRP A 43 23.26 -12.52 18.46
CA TRP A 43 23.94 -13.82 18.40
C TRP A 43 24.72 -13.98 17.08
N GLY A 44 26.05 -14.09 17.16
CA GLY A 44 26.90 -14.52 16.04
C GLY A 44 27.33 -13.43 15.03
N VAL A 45 27.14 -12.14 15.32
CA VAL A 45 27.56 -11.05 14.41
C VAL A 45 28.85 -10.43 14.92
N SER A 46 29.94 -10.51 14.14
CA SER A 46 31.17 -9.75 14.43
C SER A 46 30.88 -8.26 14.24
N VAL A 47 30.97 -7.49 15.32
CA VAL A 47 30.74 -6.04 15.30
C VAL A 47 31.78 -5.38 14.40
N LYS A 48 31.40 -4.94 13.20
CA LYS A 48 32.21 -4.02 12.40
C LYS A 48 32.03 -2.62 12.99
N THR A 49 33.12 -2.04 13.44
CA THR A 49 33.16 -0.68 14.03
C THR A 49 32.91 0.42 12.98
N GLU A 50 33.13 0.13 11.71
CA GLU A 50 32.92 1.05 10.59
C GLU A 50 31.86 0.50 9.63
N LEU A 51 30.78 1.26 9.45
CA LEU A 51 29.77 0.98 8.44
C LEU A 51 30.28 1.43 7.07
N THR A 52 30.11 0.58 6.07
CA THR A 52 30.27 0.98 4.67
C THR A 52 29.20 2.00 4.28
N GLN A 53 29.45 2.77 3.22
CA GLN A 53 28.48 3.77 2.73
C GLN A 53 27.10 3.15 2.38
N ALA A 54 27.09 1.90 1.90
CA ALA A 54 25.86 1.16 1.67
C ALA A 54 25.09 0.87 2.98
N GLU A 55 25.80 0.45 4.03
CA GLU A 55 25.20 0.18 5.34
C GLU A 55 24.72 1.46 6.05
N ILE A 56 25.38 2.60 5.82
CA ILE A 56 24.92 3.90 6.34
C ILE A 56 23.57 4.27 5.71
N ILE A 57 23.45 4.13 4.39
CA ILE A 57 22.20 4.39 3.66
C ILE A 57 21.09 3.44 4.12
N GLU A 58 21.42 2.16 4.32
CA GLU A 58 20.50 1.14 4.81
C GLU A 58 20.04 1.44 6.24
N LYS A 59 20.95 1.81 7.14
CA LYS A 59 20.63 2.21 8.52
C LYS A 59 19.74 3.44 8.56
N GLN A 60 19.94 4.40 7.65
CA GLN A 60 19.07 5.56 7.54
C GLN A 60 17.64 5.17 7.10
N LYS A 61 17.50 4.29 6.10
CA LYS A 61 16.19 3.74 5.70
C LYS A 61 15.49 3.00 6.86
N CYS A 62 16.25 2.23 7.64
CA CYS A 62 15.75 1.56 8.83
C CYS A 62 15.24 2.54 9.88
N ASN A 63 15.99 3.61 10.15
CA ASN A 63 15.58 4.65 11.09
C ASN A 63 14.29 5.36 10.65
N ASP A 64 14.15 5.62 9.35
CA ASP A 64 12.96 6.24 8.77
C ASP A 64 11.74 5.29 8.83
N ALA A 65 11.94 3.99 8.62
CA ALA A 65 10.86 3.00 8.69
C ALA A 65 10.31 2.82 10.12
N ILE A 66 11.18 2.90 11.13
CA ILE A 66 10.83 2.73 12.55
C ILE A 66 10.17 4.00 13.12
N ASN A 67 10.75 5.17 12.85
CA ASN A 67 10.37 6.40 13.56
C ASN A 67 9.30 7.22 12.84
N ASN A 68 8.97 6.91 11.59
CA ASN A 68 8.04 7.71 10.81
C ASN A 68 6.71 6.96 10.59
N PRO A 69 5.67 7.24 11.39
CA PRO A 69 4.38 6.55 11.29
C PRO A 69 3.60 6.93 10.03
N PHE A 70 3.84 8.13 9.48
CA PHE A 70 3.21 8.61 8.24
C PHE A 70 4.15 8.46 7.04
N THR A 71 4.42 7.21 6.65
CA THR A 71 5.22 6.95 5.45
C THR A 71 4.45 7.34 4.18
N SER A 72 5.19 7.59 3.10
CA SER A 72 4.65 7.84 1.76
C SER A 72 3.62 6.80 1.29
N GLU A 73 3.63 5.61 1.90
CA GLU A 73 2.74 4.48 1.64
C GLU A 73 1.29 4.74 2.02
N TYR A 74 1.07 5.48 3.12
CA TYR A 74 -0.27 5.82 3.54
C TYR A 74 -0.92 6.79 2.55
N TYR A 75 -0.16 7.81 2.14
CA TYR A 75 -0.59 8.74 1.10
C TYR A 75 -0.78 8.05 -0.24
N LEU A 76 0.10 7.12 -0.59
CA LEU A 76 -0.02 6.32 -1.81
C LEU A 76 -1.32 5.50 -1.80
N LEU A 77 -1.60 4.77 -0.71
CA LEU A 77 -2.84 3.99 -0.56
C LEU A 77 -4.08 4.88 -0.65
N LEU A 78 -4.06 6.03 0.01
CA LEU A 78 -5.16 6.99 -0.02
C LEU A 78 -5.38 7.54 -1.43
N CYS A 79 -4.30 7.86 -2.16
CA CYS A 79 -4.37 8.24 -3.57
C CYS A 79 -4.99 7.14 -4.44
N LEU A 80 -4.69 5.87 -4.21
CA LEU A 80 -5.29 4.76 -4.98
C LEU A 80 -6.80 4.68 -4.79
N ILE A 81 -7.28 4.86 -3.55
CA ILE A 81 -8.72 4.90 -3.24
C ILE A 81 -9.38 6.08 -3.98
N ILE A 82 -8.79 7.27 -3.89
CA ILE A 82 -9.32 8.48 -4.55
C ILE A 82 -9.37 8.29 -6.07
N ILE A 83 -8.29 7.80 -6.69
CA ILE A 83 -8.22 7.56 -8.14
C ILE A 83 -9.31 6.59 -8.59
N THR A 84 -9.56 5.53 -7.81
CA THR A 84 -10.60 4.54 -8.12
C THR A 84 -12.00 5.16 -8.12
N ILE A 85 -12.30 6.02 -7.14
CA ILE A 85 -13.58 6.73 -7.05
C ILE A 85 -13.74 7.73 -8.21
N ILE A 86 -12.69 8.51 -8.50
CA ILE A 86 -12.68 9.46 -9.62
C ILE A 86 -12.90 8.73 -10.94
N PHE A 87 -12.24 7.59 -11.15
CA PHE A 87 -12.39 6.80 -12.35
C PHE A 87 -13.84 6.31 -12.53
N PHE A 88 -14.43 5.73 -11.49
CA PHE A 88 -15.81 5.25 -11.54
C PHE A 88 -16.81 6.39 -11.84
N THR A 89 -16.69 7.51 -11.13
CA THR A 89 -17.56 8.68 -11.32
C THR A 89 -17.41 9.28 -12.70
N PHE A 90 -16.18 9.38 -13.22
CA PHE A 90 -15.90 9.89 -14.56
C PHE A 90 -16.55 9.03 -15.65
N TRP A 91 -16.46 7.69 -15.55
CA TRP A 91 -17.07 6.78 -16.51
C TRP A 91 -18.60 6.86 -16.51
N ASN A 92 -19.22 6.92 -15.34
CA ASN A 92 -20.66 7.07 -15.23
C ASN A 92 -21.13 8.42 -15.79
N MET A 93 -20.40 9.50 -15.52
CA MET A 93 -20.72 10.82 -16.07
C MET A 93 -20.57 10.85 -17.60
N LYS A 94 -19.51 10.23 -18.13
CA LYS A 94 -19.31 10.09 -19.57
C LYS A 94 -20.42 9.29 -20.23
N GLY A 95 -20.84 8.20 -19.59
CA GLY A 95 -21.96 7.39 -20.05
C GLY A 95 -23.27 8.17 -20.07
N TYR A 96 -23.58 8.90 -19.00
CA TYR A 96 -24.75 9.77 -18.95
C TYR A 96 -24.77 10.82 -20.07
N LEU A 97 -23.63 11.49 -20.30
CA LEU A 97 -23.49 12.47 -21.39
C LEU A 97 -23.66 11.83 -22.77
N SER A 98 -23.20 10.59 -22.95
CA SER A 98 -23.37 9.86 -24.22
C SER A 98 -24.83 9.55 -24.53
N ILE A 99 -25.62 9.17 -23.52
CA ILE A 99 -27.07 8.93 -23.69
C ILE A 99 -27.76 10.23 -24.09
N LYS A 100 -27.52 11.32 -23.35
CA LYS A 100 -28.10 12.64 -23.66
C LYS A 100 -27.76 13.11 -25.08
N ARG A 101 -26.50 12.93 -25.50
CA ARG A 101 -26.08 13.29 -26.86
C ARG A 101 -26.83 12.46 -27.91
N ARG A 102 -26.98 11.16 -27.68
CA ARG A 102 -27.70 10.27 -28.59
C ARG A 102 -29.18 10.63 -28.71
N GLU A 103 -29.84 10.97 -27.60
CA GLU A 103 -31.24 11.44 -27.62
C GLU A 103 -31.37 12.72 -28.45
N GLN A 104 -30.42 13.65 -28.32
CA GLN A 104 -30.40 14.89 -29.09
C GLN A 104 -30.17 14.68 -30.59
N GLU A 105 -29.29 13.76 -30.96
CA GLU A 105 -28.94 13.47 -32.36
C GLU A 105 -30.03 12.66 -33.09
N THR A 106 -30.67 11.71 -32.39
CA THR A 106 -31.64 10.79 -32.99
C THR A 106 -33.09 11.20 -32.79
N GLY A 107 -33.36 12.11 -31.84
CA GLY A 107 -34.73 12.46 -31.41
C GLY A 107 -35.47 11.35 -30.67
N ILE A 108 -34.85 10.18 -30.50
CA ILE A 108 -35.43 9.02 -29.81
C ILE A 108 -35.14 9.16 -28.32
N LYS A 109 -36.19 9.20 -27.49
CA LYS A 109 -36.04 9.17 -26.04
C LYS A 109 -35.48 7.81 -25.61
N ALA A 110 -34.34 7.85 -24.92
CA ALA A 110 -33.73 6.69 -24.31
C ALA A 110 -34.38 6.40 -22.95
N ASN A 111 -34.43 5.13 -22.57
CA ASN A 111 -34.75 4.79 -21.19
C ASN A 111 -33.49 4.98 -20.34
N ILE A 112 -33.24 6.23 -19.93
CA ILE A 112 -32.04 6.64 -19.17
C ILE A 112 -31.83 5.75 -17.93
N SER A 113 -32.91 5.34 -17.25
CA SER A 113 -32.80 4.48 -16.06
C SER A 113 -32.23 3.09 -16.40
N PHE A 114 -32.66 2.50 -17.51
CA PHE A 114 -32.17 1.19 -17.93
C PHE A 114 -30.75 1.26 -18.49
N GLU A 115 -30.47 2.21 -19.37
CA GLU A 115 -29.13 2.37 -19.97
C GLU A 115 -28.07 2.72 -18.92
N MET A 116 -28.40 3.60 -17.96
CA MET A 116 -27.47 3.92 -16.88
C MET A 116 -27.18 2.74 -15.96
N LYS A 117 -28.12 1.80 -15.76
CA LYS A 117 -27.84 0.57 -14.99
C LYS A 117 -26.78 -0.28 -15.68
N ILE A 118 -26.86 -0.44 -16.99
CA ILE A 118 -25.88 -1.18 -17.79
C ILE A 118 -24.52 -0.48 -17.74
N ILE A 119 -24.49 0.83 -17.98
CA ILE A 119 -23.26 1.63 -17.93
C ILE A 119 -22.62 1.55 -16.55
N CYS A 120 -23.41 1.69 -15.48
CA CYS A 120 -22.95 1.62 -14.10
C CYS A 120 -22.35 0.25 -13.79
N LEU A 121 -23.00 -0.83 -14.23
CA LEU A 121 -22.50 -2.19 -14.07
C LEU A 121 -21.15 -2.40 -14.78
N VAL A 122 -21.05 -1.99 -16.04
CA VAL A 122 -19.80 -2.08 -16.83
C VAL A 122 -18.70 -1.23 -16.20
N SER A 123 -19.03 0.00 -15.80
CA SER A 123 -18.10 0.93 -15.14
C SER A 123 -17.61 0.37 -13.81
N PHE A 124 -18.47 -0.33 -13.06
CA PHE A 124 -18.10 -0.99 -11.82
C PHE A 124 -17.07 -2.10 -12.06
N PHE A 125 -17.30 -3.00 -13.03
CA PHE A 125 -16.34 -4.05 -13.36
C PHE A 125 -15.00 -3.48 -13.85
N LEU A 126 -15.02 -2.47 -14.72
CA LEU A 126 -13.80 -1.79 -15.16
C LEU A 126 -13.05 -1.16 -13.98
N THR A 127 -13.78 -0.55 -13.05
CA THR A 127 -13.20 0.05 -11.84
C THR A 127 -12.56 -1.01 -10.96
N LEU A 128 -13.19 -2.18 -10.77
CA LEU A 128 -12.60 -3.29 -10.02
C LEU A 128 -11.29 -3.78 -10.66
N ILE A 129 -11.24 -3.89 -11.98
CA ILE A 129 -10.02 -4.28 -12.70
C ILE A 129 -8.91 -3.25 -12.46
N VAL A 130 -9.21 -1.95 -12.64
CA VAL A 130 -8.23 -0.87 -12.42
C VAL A 130 -7.76 -0.86 -10.96
N ALA A 131 -8.69 -0.98 -9.99
CA ALA A 131 -8.35 -1.05 -8.57
C ALA A 131 -7.45 -2.25 -8.26
N GLY A 132 -7.75 -3.41 -8.85
CA GLY A 132 -6.93 -4.62 -8.70
C GLY A 132 -5.51 -4.44 -9.23
N VAL A 133 -5.35 -3.86 -10.43
CA VAL A 133 -4.03 -3.54 -11.00
C VAL A 133 -3.27 -2.55 -10.14
N LEU A 134 -3.93 -1.47 -9.69
CA LEU A 134 -3.33 -0.47 -8.81
C LEU A 134 -2.89 -1.07 -7.48
N TYR A 135 -3.70 -1.95 -6.91
CA TYR A 135 -3.38 -2.65 -5.66
C TYR A 135 -2.20 -3.61 -5.83
N ALA A 136 -2.12 -4.33 -6.95
CA ALA A 136 -0.97 -5.18 -7.25
C ALA A 136 0.33 -4.36 -7.40
N LEU A 137 0.29 -3.20 -8.08
CA LEU A 137 1.42 -2.29 -8.19
C LEU A 137 1.83 -1.72 -6.83
N TYR A 138 0.87 -1.39 -5.98
CA TYR A 138 1.12 -0.96 -4.60
C TYR A 138 1.88 -2.02 -3.80
N PHE A 139 1.42 -3.27 -3.88
CA PHE A 139 2.07 -4.38 -3.18
C PHE A 139 3.47 -4.67 -3.73
N LEU A 140 3.67 -4.60 -5.05
CA LEU A 140 4.99 -4.70 -5.67
C LEU A 140 5.93 -3.57 -5.20
N TYR A 141 5.43 -2.34 -5.10
CA TYR A 141 6.18 -1.20 -4.55
C TYR A 141 6.61 -1.45 -3.10
N LEU A 142 5.69 -1.93 -2.25
CA LEU A 142 6.00 -2.28 -0.86
C LEU A 142 7.07 -3.37 -0.77
N ASN A 143 6.92 -4.44 -1.55
CA ASN A 143 7.91 -5.52 -1.59
C ASN A 143 9.28 -5.00 -2.01
N TYR A 144 9.36 -4.21 -3.10
CA TYR A 144 10.63 -3.66 -3.56
C TYR A 144 11.27 -2.71 -2.54
N LYS A 145 10.47 -1.87 -1.89
CA LYS A 145 10.96 -0.89 -0.91
C LYS A 145 11.50 -1.55 0.35
N TYR A 146 10.83 -2.61 0.80
CA TYR A 146 11.14 -3.33 2.02
C TYR A 146 11.85 -4.67 1.76
N GLN A 147 12.44 -4.86 0.59
CA GLN A 147 13.27 -6.03 0.30
C GLN A 147 14.62 -5.85 1.03
N TYR A 148 15.00 -6.83 1.87
CA TYR A 148 16.24 -6.88 2.63
C TYR A 148 16.90 -8.27 2.53
#